data_AF-C5A4L1-F1
#
_entry.id   AF-C5A4L1-F1
#
_cell.length_a   1.000
_cell.length_b   1.000
_cell.length_c   1.000
_cell.angle_alpha   90.00
_cell.angle_beta   90.00
_cell.angle_gamma   90.00
#
_symmetry.space_group_name_H-M   'P 1'
#
loop_
_entity.id
_entity.type
_entity.pdbx_description
1 polymer ?
#
loop_
_entity_poly.entity_id
_entity_poly.type
_entity_poly.pdbx_seq_one_letter_code
_entity_poly.pdbx_strand_id
1 'polypeptide(L)'
;MGMTRFVSLSEELAVKLEYARAEWEAQKVQILIENDEVPEGHEVALELKDLVSYLESLEIPTRVVIDSEVYKVKLRKKVPYDRYREILAGLNNLSHARWDKKARAILVDRTREMEEQLEVEEIVITPKEVRA
;
A
#
# COMPACT_ATOMS: atom_id res chain seq x y z
N MET A 1 -8.30 -20.61 38.47
CA MET A 1 -9.09 -19.38 38.22
C MET A 1 -8.10 -18.22 38.11
N GLY A 2 -7.83 -17.74 36.89
CA GLY A 2 -6.89 -16.63 36.68
C GLY A 2 -7.54 -15.30 37.06
N MET A 3 -6.89 -14.51 37.90
CA MET A 3 -7.33 -13.15 38.22
C MET A 3 -7.15 -12.25 37.00
N THR A 4 -8.25 -11.79 36.41
CA THR A 4 -8.25 -10.74 35.40
C THR A 4 -7.83 -9.44 36.07
N ARG A 5 -6.61 -8.96 35.77
CA ARG A 5 -6.15 -7.65 36.24
C ARG A 5 -6.82 -6.58 35.41
N PHE A 6 -7.69 -5.78 36.03
CA PHE A 6 -8.22 -4.57 35.42
C PHE A 6 -7.14 -3.49 35.48
N VAL A 7 -6.57 -3.16 34.33
CA VAL A 7 -5.69 -1.99 34.19
C VAL A 7 -6.60 -0.80 33.90
N SER A 8 -6.85 0.06 34.89
CA SER A 8 -7.52 1.33 34.65
C SER A 8 -6.51 2.32 34.05
N LEU A 9 -6.77 2.80 32.83
CA LEU A 9 -6.03 3.92 32.24
C LEU A 9 -6.19 5.16 33.13
N SER A 10 -5.12 5.94 33.31
CA SER A 10 -5.24 7.24 33.99
C SER A 10 -6.13 8.18 33.17
N GLU A 11 -6.86 9.08 33.85
CA GLU A 11 -7.75 10.06 33.18
C GLU A 11 -6.99 10.89 32.14
N GLU A 12 -5.76 11.29 32.45
CA GLU A 12 -4.89 12.04 31.53
C GLU A 12 -4.58 11.24 30.24
N LEU A 13 -4.33 9.94 30.35
CA LEU A 13 -4.05 9.08 29.20
C LEU A 13 -5.32 8.84 28.37
N ALA A 14 -6.47 8.69 29.02
CA ALA A 14 -7.76 8.55 28.33
C ALA A 14 -8.06 9.79 27.47
N VAL A 15 -7.85 10.99 28.03
CA VAL A 15 -8.03 12.27 27.31
C VAL A 15 -7.06 12.39 26.14
N LYS A 16 -5.77 12.06 26.33
CA LYS A 16 -4.77 12.08 25.25
C LYS A 16 -5.13 11.12 24.10
N LEU A 17 -5.61 9.91 24.43
CA LEU A 17 -6.06 8.94 23.43
C LEU A 17 -7.31 9.41 22.67
N GLU A 18 -8.23 10.07 23.35
CA GLU A 18 -9.42 10.65 22.72
C GLU A 18 -9.05 11.75 21.72
N TYR A 19 -8.16 12.67 22.10
CA TYR A 19 -7.64 13.71 21.20
C TYR A 19 -6.91 13.10 19.99
N ALA A 20 -5.97 12.19 20.22
CA ALA A 20 -5.24 11.53 19.14
C ALA A 20 -6.18 10.79 18.16
N ARG A 21 -7.24 10.16 18.69
CA ARG A 21 -8.27 9.51 17.86
C ARG A 21 -9.08 10.52 17.06
N ALA A 22 -9.46 11.65 17.66
CA ALA A 22 -10.21 12.69 16.97
C ALA A 22 -9.39 13.31 15.84
N GLU A 23 -8.11 13.61 16.08
CA GLU A 23 -7.17 14.10 15.08
C GLU A 23 -7.00 13.10 13.93
N TRP A 24 -6.84 11.81 14.26
CA TRP A 24 -6.77 10.75 13.26
C TRP A 24 -8.04 10.66 12.41
N GLU A 25 -9.22 10.67 13.03
CA GLU A 25 -10.49 10.57 12.32
C GLU A 25 -10.76 11.77 11.41
N ALA A 26 -10.23 12.95 11.77
CA ALA A 26 -10.30 14.18 10.99
C ALA A 26 -9.41 14.17 9.74
N GLN A 27 -8.38 13.31 9.69
CA GLN A 27 -7.56 13.19 8.48
C GLN A 27 -8.38 12.69 7.29
N LYS A 28 -8.18 13.36 6.16
CA LYS A 28 -8.82 13.02 4.90
C LYS A 28 -8.32 11.67 4.38
N VAL A 29 -7.00 11.49 4.36
CA VAL A 29 -6.33 10.25 3.98
C VAL A 29 -5.72 9.64 5.23
N GLN A 30 -6.15 8.44 5.59
CA GLN A 30 -5.65 7.68 6.74
C GLN A 30 -4.77 6.54 6.26
N ILE A 31 -3.54 6.42 6.73
CA ILE A 31 -2.59 5.37 6.33
C ILE A 31 -2.38 4.37 7.48
N LEU A 32 -2.74 3.11 7.24
CA LEU A 32 -2.48 2.00 8.16
C LEU A 32 -1.44 1.06 7.56
N ILE A 33 -0.41 0.72 8.32
CA ILE A 33 0.64 -0.18 7.88
C ILE A 33 0.36 -1.55 8.49
N GLU A 34 -0.04 -2.53 7.66
CA GLU A 34 -0.14 -3.94 8.08
C GLU A 34 1.17 -4.67 7.78
N ASN A 35 1.71 -4.49 6.58
CA ASN A 35 3.01 -5.00 6.17
C ASN A 35 3.64 -4.07 5.12
N ASP A 36 4.79 -3.49 5.40
CA ASP A 36 5.53 -2.61 4.48
C ASP A 36 6.74 -3.32 3.83
N GLU A 37 6.97 -4.59 4.14
CA GLU A 37 8.05 -5.35 3.52
C GLU A 37 7.73 -5.61 2.05
N VAL A 38 8.70 -5.37 1.17
CA VAL A 38 8.61 -5.71 -0.25
C VAL A 38 9.08 -7.16 -0.40
N PRO A 39 8.29 -8.05 -1.04
CA PRO A 39 8.69 -9.43 -1.26
C PRO A 39 9.99 -9.55 -2.08
N GLU A 40 10.74 -10.64 -1.89
CA GLU A 40 11.91 -10.93 -2.72
C GLU A 40 11.51 -11.05 -4.21
N GLY A 41 12.39 -10.63 -5.10
CA GLY A 41 12.14 -10.63 -6.55
C GLY A 41 11.09 -9.61 -7.01
N HIS A 42 10.64 -8.71 -6.15
CA HIS A 42 9.71 -7.64 -6.49
C HIS A 42 10.34 -6.26 -6.32
N GLU A 43 9.89 -5.31 -7.12
CA GLU A 43 10.19 -3.89 -6.96
C GLU A 43 8.91 -3.09 -6.68
N VAL A 44 9.07 -1.91 -6.07
CA VAL A 44 7.95 -0.99 -5.84
C VAL A 44 7.52 -0.40 -7.18
N ALA A 45 6.32 -0.76 -7.62
CA ALA A 45 5.72 -0.28 -8.85
C ALA A 45 4.99 1.07 -8.64
N LEU A 46 4.43 1.28 -7.45
CA LEU A 46 3.72 2.49 -7.08
C LEU A 46 4.19 2.97 -5.71
N GLU A 47 4.78 4.17 -5.68
CA GLU A 47 5.16 4.82 -4.44
C GLU A 47 3.94 5.29 -3.65
N LEU A 48 3.99 5.14 -2.32
CA LEU A 48 2.89 5.57 -1.44
C LEU A 48 2.58 7.06 -1.62
N LYS A 49 3.61 7.88 -1.85
CA LYS A 49 3.47 9.33 -2.03
C LYS A 49 2.59 9.69 -3.23
N ASP A 50 2.74 8.96 -4.33
CA ASP A 50 1.97 9.22 -5.56
C ASP A 50 0.51 8.81 -5.38
N LEU A 51 0.28 7.66 -4.73
CA LEU A 51 -1.05 7.23 -4.33
C LEU A 51 -1.73 8.25 -3.42
N VAL A 52 -1.04 8.70 -2.37
CA VAL A 52 -1.57 9.69 -1.42
C VAL A 52 -1.89 11.01 -2.11
N SER A 53 -1.00 11.50 -2.97
CA SER A 53 -1.21 12.75 -3.72
C SER A 53 -2.48 12.68 -4.59
N TYR A 54 -2.71 11.54 -5.26
CA TYR A 54 -3.95 11.31 -5.99
C TYR A 54 -5.16 11.29 -5.07
N LEU A 55 -5.13 10.57 -3.95
CA LEU A 55 -6.25 10.47 -3.01
C LEU A 55 -6.56 11.81 -2.34
N GLU A 56 -5.57 12.64 -2.07
CA GLU A 56 -5.72 13.99 -1.55
C GLU A 56 -6.40 14.93 -2.57
N SER A 57 -6.29 14.66 -3.86
CA SER A 57 -7.01 15.43 -4.89
C SER A 57 -8.50 15.12 -4.94
N LEU A 58 -8.92 13.93 -4.47
CA LEU A 58 -10.33 13.53 -4.46
C LEU A 58 -11.10 14.20 -3.33
N GLU A 59 -12.37 14.54 -3.47
CA GLU A 59 -13.16 15.12 -2.36
C GLU A 59 -13.52 14.12 -1.25
N ILE A 60 -13.25 12.84 -1.49
CA ILE A 60 -13.72 11.73 -0.66
C ILE A 60 -12.63 11.33 0.34
N PRO A 61 -12.94 11.26 1.64
CA PRO A 61 -11.99 10.76 2.62
C PRO A 61 -11.75 9.26 2.42
N THR A 62 -10.49 8.85 2.55
CA THR A 62 -10.04 7.50 2.27
C THR A 62 -9.18 6.95 3.40
N ARG A 63 -9.12 5.63 3.46
CA ARG A 63 -8.19 4.88 4.29
C ARG A 63 -7.40 3.94 3.39
N VAL A 64 -6.08 4.02 3.47
CA VAL A 64 -5.14 3.16 2.77
C VAL A 64 -4.57 2.18 3.78
N VAL A 65 -4.62 0.90 3.46
CA VAL A 65 -3.92 -0.13 4.23
C VAL A 65 -2.78 -0.66 3.37
N ILE A 66 -1.56 -0.59 3.88
CA ILE A 66 -0.36 -1.07 3.21
C ILE A 66 -0.18 -2.55 3.53
N ASP A 67 -0.15 -3.35 2.48
CA ASP A 67 0.23 -4.76 2.49
C ASP A 67 1.51 -4.96 1.65
N SER A 68 2.09 -6.15 1.68
CA SER A 68 3.35 -6.43 0.99
C SER A 68 3.28 -6.14 -0.51
N GLU A 69 2.22 -6.61 -1.18
CA GLU A 69 2.08 -6.53 -2.64
C GLU A 69 1.07 -5.48 -3.10
N VAL A 70 0.15 -5.04 -2.24
CA VAL A 70 -0.98 -4.18 -2.62
C VAL A 70 -1.26 -3.10 -1.59
N TYR A 71 -1.79 -1.97 -2.07
CA TYR A 71 -2.51 -1.01 -1.24
C TYR A 71 -4.00 -1.30 -1.25
N LYS A 72 -4.61 -1.47 -0.07
CA LYS A 72 -6.07 -1.61 0.08
C LYS A 72 -6.69 -0.23 0.33
N VAL A 73 -7.27 0.36 -0.69
CA VAL A 73 -7.92 1.68 -0.63
C VAL A 73 -9.41 1.52 -0.27
N LYS A 74 -9.80 2.04 0.89
CA LYS A 74 -11.17 2.05 1.40
C LYS A 74 -11.74 3.47 1.39
N LEU A 75 -12.82 3.67 0.66
CA LEU A 75 -13.58 4.92 0.70
C LEU A 75 -14.37 5.01 2.01
N ARG A 76 -14.19 6.08 2.80
CA ARG A 76 -14.86 6.26 4.09
C ARG A 76 -16.27 6.87 3.97
N LYS A 77 -16.64 7.33 2.77
CA LYS A 77 -18.00 7.80 2.43
C LYS A 77 -18.56 6.97 1.27
N LYS A 78 -19.89 6.81 1.24
CA LYS A 78 -20.57 6.25 0.08
C LYS A 78 -20.46 7.22 -1.09
N VAL A 79 -20.19 6.67 -2.27
CA VAL A 79 -20.06 7.42 -3.51
C VAL A 79 -21.01 6.86 -4.56
N PRO A 80 -21.57 7.70 -5.45
CA PRO A 80 -22.29 7.24 -6.62
C PRO A 80 -21.40 6.35 -7.51
N TYR A 81 -22.04 5.43 -8.23
CA TYR A 81 -21.32 4.46 -9.06
C TYR A 81 -20.47 5.11 -10.16
N ASP A 82 -20.95 6.19 -10.79
CA ASP A 82 -20.18 6.88 -11.84
C ASP A 82 -18.89 7.50 -11.27
N ARG A 83 -18.99 8.14 -10.10
CA ARG A 83 -17.81 8.70 -9.43
C ARG A 83 -16.86 7.61 -8.96
N TYR A 84 -17.38 6.47 -8.51
CA TYR A 84 -16.57 5.30 -8.22
C TYR A 84 -15.80 4.80 -9.44
N ARG A 85 -16.43 4.73 -10.61
CA ARG A 85 -15.77 4.31 -11.86
C ARG A 85 -14.64 5.26 -12.24
N GLU A 86 -14.84 6.57 -12.10
CA GLU A 86 -13.80 7.57 -12.33
C GLU A 86 -12.62 7.42 -11.38
N ILE A 87 -12.89 7.16 -10.09
CA ILE A 87 -11.83 6.91 -9.09
C ILE A 87 -11.04 5.66 -9.46
N LEU A 88 -11.73 4.57 -9.82
CA LEU A 88 -11.10 3.32 -10.21
C LEU A 88 -10.27 3.49 -11.50
N ALA A 89 -10.74 4.28 -12.46
CA ALA A 89 -9.99 4.59 -13.67
C ALA A 89 -8.73 5.42 -13.35
N GLY A 90 -8.85 6.44 -12.49
CA GLY A 90 -7.69 7.23 -12.06
C GLY A 90 -6.66 6.42 -11.29
N LEU A 91 -7.09 5.47 -10.45
CA LEU A 91 -6.18 4.52 -9.80
C LEU A 91 -5.51 3.59 -10.80
N ASN A 92 -6.25 3.08 -11.80
CA ASN A 92 -5.69 2.26 -12.88
C ASN A 92 -4.65 2.98 -13.74
N ASN A 93 -4.67 4.32 -13.79
CA ASN A 93 -3.63 5.10 -14.45
C ASN A 93 -2.32 5.16 -13.64
N LEU A 94 -2.37 4.92 -12.32
CA LEU A 94 -1.18 4.87 -11.46
C LEU A 94 -0.58 3.47 -11.42
N SER A 95 -1.41 2.46 -11.18
CA SER A 95 -1.05 1.05 -11.13
C SER A 95 -2.30 0.20 -11.30
N HIS A 96 -2.16 -1.10 -11.59
CA HIS A 96 -3.31 -1.97 -11.78
C HIS A 96 -4.21 -1.97 -10.53
N ALA A 97 -5.48 -1.61 -10.72
CA ALA A 97 -6.44 -1.42 -9.64
C ALA A 97 -7.72 -2.21 -9.88
N ARG A 98 -8.13 -3.01 -8.89
CA ARG A 98 -9.30 -3.89 -8.95
C ARG A 98 -10.16 -3.80 -7.70
N TRP A 99 -11.46 -3.98 -7.87
CA TRP A 99 -12.37 -4.09 -6.74
C TRP A 99 -12.28 -5.48 -6.11
N ASP A 100 -12.05 -5.55 -4.80
CA ASP A 100 -12.22 -6.79 -4.04
C ASP A 100 -13.49 -6.74 -3.19
N LYS A 101 -14.41 -7.65 -3.49
CA LYS A 101 -15.68 -7.79 -2.76
C LYS A 101 -15.46 -8.28 -1.32
N LYS A 102 -14.42 -9.09 -1.07
CA LYS A 102 -14.16 -9.68 0.26
C LYS A 102 -13.62 -8.63 1.22
N ALA A 103 -12.59 -7.90 0.83
CA ALA A 103 -12.00 -6.80 1.60
C ALA A 103 -12.87 -5.53 1.58
N ARG A 104 -13.85 -5.46 0.66
CA ARG A 104 -14.67 -4.27 0.38
C ARG A 104 -13.80 -3.03 0.15
N ALA A 105 -12.76 -3.21 -0.66
CA ALA A 105 -11.73 -2.22 -0.94
C ALA A 105 -11.31 -2.29 -2.41
N ILE A 106 -10.75 -1.19 -2.91
CA ILE A 106 -10.01 -1.20 -4.17
C ILE A 106 -8.59 -1.65 -3.82
N LEU A 107 -8.14 -2.75 -4.43
CA LEU A 107 -6.76 -3.21 -4.36
C LEU A 107 -5.99 -2.52 -5.48
N VAL A 108 -4.90 -1.87 -5.14
CA VAL A 108 -3.99 -1.23 -6.09
C VAL A 108 -2.66 -1.92 -5.94
N ASP A 109 -2.10 -2.45 -7.02
CA ASP A 109 -0.83 -3.16 -6.98
C ASP A 109 0.28 -2.18 -6.56
N ARG A 110 1.00 -2.52 -5.49
CA ARG A 110 2.10 -1.74 -4.91
C ARG A 110 3.42 -2.18 -5.53
N THR A 111 3.58 -3.49 -5.71
CA THR A 111 4.80 -4.09 -6.24
C THR A 111 4.55 -4.74 -7.60
N ARG A 112 5.64 -5.02 -8.33
CA ARG A 112 5.65 -5.85 -9.54
C ARG A 112 6.85 -6.78 -9.52
N GLU A 113 6.74 -7.94 -10.15
CA GLU A 113 7.87 -8.86 -10.32
C GLU A 113 8.98 -8.17 -11.11
N MET A 114 10.21 -8.29 -10.63
CA MET A 114 11.40 -7.85 -11.36
C MET A 114 11.69 -8.87 -12.45
N GLU A 115 11.81 -8.43 -13.70
CA GLU A 115 12.37 -9.29 -14.75
C GLU A 115 13.86 -9.50 -14.45
N GLU A 116 14.25 -10.71 -14.06
CA GLU A 116 15.66 -11.08 -13.89
C GLU A 116 16.40 -10.91 -15.24
N GLN A 117 17.11 -9.79 -15.40
CA GLN A 117 18.14 -9.69 -16.43
C GLN A 117 19.32 -10.56 -15.99
N LEU A 118 19.35 -11.80 -16.46
CA LEU A 118 20.56 -12.62 -16.42
C LEU A 118 21.68 -11.88 -17.17
N GLU A 119 22.55 -11.18 -16.44
CA GLU A 119 23.83 -10.68 -16.98
C GLU A 119 24.68 -11.90 -17.35
N VAL A 120 24.61 -12.31 -18.62
CA VAL A 120 25.55 -13.28 -19.17
C VAL A 120 26.87 -12.56 -19.38
N GLU A 121 27.80 -12.66 -18.43
CA GLU A 121 29.21 -12.35 -18.70
C GLU A 121 29.69 -13.28 -19.83
N GLU A 122 29.79 -12.76 -21.05
CA GLU A 122 30.51 -13.42 -22.14
C GLU A 122 31.98 -13.57 -21.75
N ILE A 123 32.35 -14.75 -21.24
CA ILE A 123 33.75 -15.15 -21.13
C ILE A 123 34.25 -15.34 -22.58
N VAL A 124 34.94 -14.33 -23.10
CA VAL A 124 35.66 -14.39 -24.38
C VAL A 124 36.78 -15.43 -24.26
N ILE A 125 36.55 -16.65 -24.71
CA ILE A 125 37.60 -17.67 -24.85
C ILE A 125 38.36 -17.37 -26.14
N THR A 126 39.46 -16.62 -26.06
CA THR A 126 40.45 -16.59 -27.16
C THR A 126 41.18 -17.94 -27.20
N PRO A 127 41.11 -18.72 -28.29
CA PRO A 127 41.92 -19.92 -28.44
C PRO A 127 43.38 -19.50 -28.64
N LYS A 128 44.26 -19.94 -27.73
CA LYS A 128 45.70 -19.76 -27.86
C LYS A 128 46.21 -20.76 -28.90
N GLU A 129 46.64 -20.25 -30.05
CA GLU A 129 47.22 -21.03 -31.13
C GLU A 129 48.37 -21.92 -30.63
N VAL A 130 48.29 -23.20 -30.95
CA VAL A 130 49.36 -24.18 -30.80
C VAL A 130 50.38 -23.90 -31.91
N ARG A 131 51.65 -23.69 -31.55
CA ARG A 131 52.76 -23.79 -32.51
C ARG A 131 53.62 -25.00 -32.20
N ALA A 132 53.94 -25.68 -33.31
CA ALA A 132 54.62 -26.95 -33.48
C ALA A 132 56.03 -27.03 -32.87
#